data_AF-A0A6N7I4Q9-F1
#
_entry.id   AF-A0A6N7I4Q9-F1
#
_cell.length_a   1.000
_cell.length_b   1.000
_cell.length_c   1.000
_cell.angle_alpha   90.00
_cell.angle_beta   90.00
_cell.angle_gamma   90.00
#
_symmetry.space_group_name_H-M   'P 1'
#
loop_
_entity.id
_entity.type
_entity.pdbx_description
1 polymer ?
#
loop_
_entity_poly.entity_id
_entity_poly.type
_entity_poly.pdbx_seq_one_letter_code
_entity_poly.pdbx_strand_id
1 'polypeptide(L)'
;MDLPNSVSWTPRDDAELTAAWRLWLELSARAWPGSTWDGTPADAVRPLRDLVAVCNEIHSDYLADCPRRPGPRGEPPDPHGERPGSRGELVKLLQSLIFVAIWPLELWSDDERPLDADRAALLHTDLSAFAEYAAGVRSVLARGGGWTDIDATCNPMAPPAD
;
A
#
# COMPACT_ATOMS: atom_id res chain seq x y z
N MET A 1 4.77 14.10 -6.82
CA MET A 1 3.85 13.02 -6.42
C MET A 1 3.09 13.57 -5.23
N ASP A 2 1.81 13.92 -5.39
CA ASP A 2 1.04 14.49 -4.28
C ASP A 2 0.90 13.45 -3.17
N LEU A 3 1.25 13.82 -1.95
CA LEU A 3 1.06 12.98 -0.78
C LEU A 3 -0.43 12.67 -0.61
N PRO A 4 -0.83 11.44 -0.25
CA PRO A 4 -2.24 11.06 -0.09
C PRO A 4 -2.95 11.75 1.09
N ASN A 5 -2.37 12.79 1.70
CA ASN A 5 -2.96 13.54 2.80
C ASN A 5 -4.32 14.18 2.46
N SER A 6 -4.63 14.38 1.17
CA SER A 6 -5.92 14.88 0.69
C SER A 6 -6.97 13.77 0.48
N VAL A 7 -6.58 12.49 0.53
CA VAL A 7 -7.47 11.35 0.32
C VAL A 7 -8.09 10.97 1.66
N SER A 8 -9.42 11.10 1.76
CA SER A 8 -10.17 10.49 2.85
C SER A 8 -10.63 9.10 2.40
N TRP A 9 -10.24 8.08 3.15
CA TRP A 9 -10.77 6.72 3.02
C TRP A 9 -11.76 6.48 4.16
N THR A 10 -12.84 5.77 3.88
CA THR A 10 -13.81 5.30 4.88
C THR A 10 -14.28 3.92 4.42
N PRO A 11 -14.29 2.90 5.31
CA PRO A 11 -14.71 1.55 4.92
C PRO A 11 -16.16 1.55 4.46
N ARG A 12 -16.44 0.90 3.33
CA ARG A 12 -17.83 0.76 2.84
C ARG A 12 -18.58 -0.38 3.50
N ASP A 13 -17.85 -1.42 3.90
CA ASP A 13 -18.36 -2.63 4.54
C ASP A 13 -17.28 -3.24 5.45
N ASP A 14 -17.68 -4.24 6.25
CA ASP A 14 -16.79 -4.93 7.19
C ASP A 14 -15.65 -5.68 6.49
N ALA A 15 -15.85 -6.11 5.24
CA ALA A 15 -14.83 -6.78 4.45
C ALA A 15 -13.73 -5.78 4.03
N GLU A 16 -14.10 -4.57 3.59
CA GLU A 16 -13.14 -3.50 3.27
C GLU A 16 -12.41 -3.03 4.52
N LEU A 17 -13.10 -2.94 5.67
CA LEU A 17 -12.47 -2.63 6.95
C LEU A 17 -11.43 -3.69 7.35
N THR A 18 -11.77 -4.98 7.20
CA THR A 18 -10.87 -6.09 7.53
C THR A 18 -9.66 -6.12 6.61
N ALA A 19 -9.85 -5.93 5.31
CA ALA A 19 -8.78 -5.86 4.32
C ALA A 19 -7.86 -4.64 4.56
N ALA A 20 -8.44 -3.49 4.90
CA ALA A 20 -7.70 -2.28 5.26
C ALA A 20 -6.89 -2.47 6.56
N TRP A 21 -7.44 -3.16 7.56
CA TRP A 21 -6.73 -3.48 8.80
C TRP A 21 -5.50 -4.35 8.53
N ARG A 22 -5.66 -5.39 7.70
CA ARG A 22 -4.54 -6.25 7.26
C ARG A 22 -3.46 -5.43 6.56
N LEU A 23 -3.84 -4.56 5.62
CA LEU A 23 -2.88 -3.68 4.94
C LEU A 23 -2.17 -2.74 5.92
N TRP A 24 -2.89 -2.14 6.86
CA TRP A 24 -2.31 -1.24 7.86
C TRP A 24 -1.27 -1.95 8.75
N LEU A 25 -1.54 -3.19 9.19
CA LEU A 25 -0.60 -4.01 9.95
C LEU A 25 0.67 -4.31 9.15
N GLU A 26 0.50 -4.69 7.89
CA GLU A 26 1.61 -5.01 6.99
C GLU A 26 2.51 -3.79 6.75
N LEU A 27 1.93 -2.61 6.56
CA LEU A 27 2.70 -1.37 6.45
C LEU A 27 3.39 -0.98 7.77
N SER A 28 2.75 -1.23 8.92
CA SER A 28 3.29 -0.91 10.25
C SER A 28 4.44 -1.82 10.68
N ALA A 29 4.46 -3.06 10.21
CA ALA A 29 5.48 -4.04 10.57
C ALA A 29 6.77 -3.92 9.74
N ARG A 30 6.77 -3.12 8.67
CA ARG A 30 7.91 -3.01 7.74
C ARG A 30 8.78 -1.81 8.06
N ALA A 31 10.09 -2.04 8.05
CA ALA A 31 11.10 -0.99 8.04
C ALA A 31 11.78 -0.96 6.67
N TRP A 32 11.99 0.24 6.14
CA TRP A 32 12.69 0.46 4.88
C TRP A 32 14.15 0.77 5.17
N PRO A 33 15.11 0.23 4.39
CA PRO A 33 16.52 0.57 4.54
C PRO A 33 16.76 2.09 4.53
N GLY A 34 17.35 2.60 5.61
CA GLY A 34 17.80 4.00 5.71
C GLY A 34 19.29 4.14 5.42
N SER A 35 19.79 5.38 5.36
CA SER A 35 21.14 5.78 4.88
C SER A 35 22.36 5.00 5.42
N THR A 36 22.20 4.24 6.49
CA THR A 36 23.25 3.45 7.13
C THR A 36 23.28 1.99 6.69
N TRP A 37 22.38 1.56 5.81
CA TRP A 37 22.30 0.18 5.33
C TRP A 37 23.35 -0.11 4.24
N ASP A 38 23.99 -1.28 4.30
CA ASP A 38 25.23 -1.62 3.59
C ASP A 38 25.18 -2.94 2.77
N GLY A 39 23.97 -3.48 2.54
CA GLY A 39 23.76 -4.73 1.80
C GLY A 39 23.68 -4.58 0.27
N THR A 40 23.10 -5.59 -0.41
CA THR A 40 22.88 -5.57 -1.86
C THR A 40 21.54 -4.94 -2.23
N PRO A 41 21.43 -4.15 -3.31
CA PRO A 41 20.16 -3.50 -3.67
C PRO A 41 18.97 -4.46 -3.74
N ALA A 42 19.20 -5.67 -4.26
CA ALA A 42 18.21 -6.75 -4.26
C ALA A 42 17.68 -7.09 -2.87
N ASP A 43 18.55 -7.14 -1.85
CA ASP A 43 18.16 -7.34 -0.44
C ASP A 43 17.38 -6.13 0.11
N ALA A 44 17.78 -4.91 -0.26
CA ALA A 44 17.11 -3.69 0.19
C ALA A 44 15.67 -3.58 -0.34
N VAL A 45 15.41 -3.99 -1.58
CA VAL A 45 14.06 -3.96 -2.17
C VAL A 45 13.25 -5.23 -1.93
N ARG A 46 13.82 -6.26 -1.29
CA ARG A 46 13.08 -7.48 -0.96
C ARG A 46 11.83 -7.22 -0.10
N PRO A 47 11.85 -6.40 0.96
CA PRO A 47 10.63 -6.06 1.71
C PRO A 47 9.54 -5.39 0.86
N LEU A 48 9.94 -4.66 -0.18
CA LEU A 48 9.02 -4.03 -1.14
C LEU A 48 8.34 -5.07 -2.02
N ARG A 49 9.10 -6.07 -2.50
CA ARG A 49 8.58 -7.21 -3.26
C ARG A 49 7.56 -8.00 -2.43
N ASP A 50 7.91 -8.28 -1.17
CA ASP A 50 7.05 -8.99 -0.24
C ASP A 50 5.76 -8.20 0.03
N LEU A 51 5.84 -6.87 0.15
CA LEU A 51 4.66 -6.00 0.28
C LEU A 51 3.77 -6.05 -0.97
N VAL A 52 4.34 -6.00 -2.17
CA VAL A 52 3.56 -6.10 -3.42
C VAL A 52 2.81 -7.43 -3.50
N ALA A 53 3.45 -8.54 -3.11
CA ALA A 53 2.79 -9.83 -3.05
C ALA A 53 1.59 -9.81 -2.08
N VAL A 54 1.78 -9.28 -0.88
CA VAL A 54 0.71 -9.11 0.12
C VAL A 54 -0.41 -8.19 -0.38
N CYS A 55 -0.10 -7.08 -1.04
CA CYS A 55 -1.11 -6.20 -1.62
C CYS A 55 -1.97 -6.92 -2.66
N ASN A 56 -1.37 -7.76 -3.50
CA ASN A 56 -2.10 -8.56 -4.49
C ASN A 56 -2.97 -9.63 -3.81
N GLU A 57 -2.49 -10.25 -2.74
CA GLU A 57 -3.26 -11.21 -1.94
C GLU A 57 -4.48 -10.56 -1.30
N ILE A 58 -4.29 -9.44 -0.58
CA ILE A 58 -5.38 -8.67 0.04
C ILE A 58 -6.41 -8.25 -1.02
N HIS A 59 -5.94 -7.78 -2.17
CA HIS A 59 -6.82 -7.40 -3.28
C HIS A 59 -7.64 -8.59 -3.79
N SER A 60 -7.02 -9.75 -3.98
CA SER A 60 -7.68 -10.97 -4.43
C SER A 60 -8.73 -11.46 -3.43
N ASP A 61 -8.35 -11.54 -2.14
CA ASP A 61 -9.23 -11.99 -1.06
C ASP A 61 -10.45 -11.07 -0.93
N TYR A 62 -10.22 -9.76 -0.93
CA TYR A 62 -11.29 -8.77 -0.85
C TYR A 62 -12.28 -8.90 -2.02
N LEU A 63 -11.79 -9.12 -3.24
CA LEU A 63 -12.65 -9.31 -4.40
C LEU A 63 -13.42 -10.65 -4.38
N ALA A 64 -12.86 -11.69 -3.76
CA ALA A 64 -13.52 -12.98 -3.58
C ALA A 64 -14.67 -12.89 -2.56
N ASP A 65 -14.45 -12.15 -1.47
CA ASP A 65 -15.44 -11.95 -0.40
C ASP A 65 -16.50 -10.89 -0.75
N CYS A 66 -16.21 -9.99 -1.69
CA CYS A 66 -17.18 -9.05 -2.22
C CYS A 66 -18.37 -9.82 -2.82
N PRO A 67 -19.59 -9.68 -2.27
CA PRO A 67 -20.74 -10.38 -2.83
C PRO A 67 -20.93 -9.95 -4.28
N ARG A 68 -20.87 -10.91 -5.22
CA ARG A 68 -21.45 -10.68 -6.54
C ARG A 68 -22.93 -10.48 -6.31
N ARG A 69 -23.39 -9.22 -6.19
CA ARG A 69 -24.82 -8.92 -6.08
C ARG A 69 -25.48 -9.57 -7.31
N PRO A 70 -26.35 -10.57 -7.14
CA PRO A 70 -27.13 -11.08 -8.26
C PRO A 70 -27.92 -9.89 -8.78
N GLY A 71 -27.87 -9.65 -10.09
CA GLY A 71 -28.79 -8.69 -10.70
C GLY A 71 -30.23 -9.07 -10.36
N PRO A 72 -31.17 -8.10 -10.35
CA PRO A 72 -32.58 -8.45 -10.24
C PRO A 72 -32.90 -9.56 -11.25
N ARG A 73 -33.57 -10.61 -10.75
CA ARG A 73 -33.75 -11.89 -11.43
C ARG A 73 -34.35 -11.66 -12.83
N GLY A 74 -33.56 -11.87 -13.89
CA GLY A 74 -34.02 -11.84 -15.28
C GLY A 74 -33.45 -10.72 -16.17
N GLU A 75 -32.63 -9.80 -15.63
CA GLU A 75 -32.04 -8.73 -16.45
C GLU A 75 -30.69 -9.16 -17.06
N PRO A 76 -30.49 -9.02 -18.38
CA PRO A 76 -29.19 -9.27 -19.01
C PRO A 76 -28.14 -8.34 -18.38
N PRO A 77 -26.89 -8.79 -18.20
CA PRO A 77 -25.82 -7.89 -17.81
C PRO A 77 -25.72 -6.79 -18.88
N ASP A 78 -25.83 -5.53 -18.43
CA ASP A 78 -25.65 -4.37 -19.30
C ASP A 78 -24.31 -4.50 -20.06
N PRO A 79 -24.32 -4.52 -21.42
CA PRO A 79 -23.10 -4.63 -22.21
C PRO A 79 -22.16 -3.44 -22.04
N HIS A 80 -22.64 -2.33 -21.47
CA HIS A 80 -21.85 -1.16 -21.07
C HIS A 80 -21.77 -1.00 -19.55
N GLY A 81 -22.06 -2.06 -18.79
CA GLY A 81 -22.28 -2.06 -17.35
C GLY A 81 -21.11 -1.57 -16.50
N GLU A 82 -20.92 -0.25 -16.45
CA GLU A 82 -20.46 0.43 -15.25
C GLU A 82 -21.50 0.18 -14.15
N ARG A 83 -21.32 -0.92 -13.43
CA ARG A 83 -22.13 -1.23 -12.24
C ARG A 83 -21.96 -0.10 -11.22
N PRO A 84 -23.02 0.34 -10.52
CA PRO A 84 -22.88 1.15 -9.33
C PRO A 84 -22.30 0.27 -8.20
N GLY A 85 -20.98 0.28 -8.16
CA GLY A 85 -20.10 -0.52 -7.31
C GLY A 85 -18.70 -0.01 -7.58
N SER A 86 -18.45 1.25 -7.21
CA SER A 86 -17.12 1.85 -7.12
C SER A 86 -16.16 0.78 -6.61
N ARG A 87 -15.11 0.42 -7.37
CA ARG A 87 -13.99 -0.36 -6.81
C ARG A 87 -13.60 0.36 -5.53
N GLY A 88 -13.67 -0.31 -4.38
CA GLY A 88 -13.48 0.33 -3.08
C GLY A 88 -12.25 1.21 -3.09
N GLU A 89 -12.29 2.33 -2.39
CA GLU A 89 -11.15 3.24 -2.30
C GLU A 89 -9.90 2.48 -1.81
N LEU A 90 -10.07 1.39 -1.03
CA LEU A 90 -8.99 0.45 -0.71
C LEU A 90 -8.33 -0.19 -1.94
N VAL A 91 -9.09 -0.62 -2.95
CA VAL A 91 -8.54 -1.21 -4.19
C VAL A 91 -7.66 -0.20 -4.91
N LYS A 92 -8.07 1.08 -4.94
CA LYS A 92 -7.27 2.16 -5.53
C LYS A 92 -5.98 2.39 -4.75
N LEU A 93 -6.04 2.35 -3.41
CA LEU A 93 -4.85 2.45 -2.55
C LEU A 93 -3.88 1.28 -2.79
N LEU A 94 -4.38 0.04 -2.86
CA LEU A 94 -3.58 -1.15 -3.15
C LEU A 94 -2.91 -1.05 -4.53
N GLN A 95 -3.67 -0.65 -5.56
CA GLN A 95 -3.15 -0.46 -6.92
C GLN A 95 -2.08 0.63 -6.97
N SER A 96 -2.27 1.72 -6.24
CA SER A 96 -1.30 2.80 -6.19
C SER A 96 -0.02 2.40 -5.44
N LEU A 97 -0.12 1.67 -4.32
CA LEU A 97 1.05 1.10 -3.63
C LEU A 97 1.86 0.19 -4.55
N ILE A 98 1.18 -0.72 -5.26
CA ILE A 98 1.83 -1.60 -6.24
C ILE A 98 2.50 -0.76 -7.32
N PHE A 99 1.82 0.24 -7.87
CA PHE A 99 2.36 1.10 -8.92
C PHE A 99 3.62 1.86 -8.49
N VAL A 100 3.62 2.48 -7.31
CA VAL A 100 4.78 3.20 -6.78
C VAL A 100 5.95 2.24 -6.49
N ALA A 101 5.65 0.98 -6.13
CA ALA A 101 6.66 -0.04 -5.90
C ALA A 101 7.33 -0.58 -7.18
N ILE A 102 6.71 -0.43 -8.36
CA ILE A 102 7.25 -1.01 -9.62
C ILE A 102 8.64 -0.47 -9.92
N TRP A 103 8.83 0.85 -9.82
CA TRP A 103 10.08 1.47 -10.26
C TRP A 103 11.30 1.02 -9.45
N PRO A 104 11.30 1.07 -8.10
CA PRO A 104 12.41 0.53 -7.32
C PRO A 104 12.61 -0.97 -7.54
N LEU A 105 11.53 -1.73 -7.75
CA LEU A 105 11.64 -3.16 -8.03
C LEU A 105 12.30 -3.43 -9.38
N GLU A 106 11.88 -2.78 -10.46
CA GLU A 106 12.49 -2.98 -11.79
C GLU A 106 13.97 -2.57 -11.81
N LEU A 107 14.33 -1.52 -11.07
CA LEU A 107 15.69 -1.00 -11.08
C LEU A 107 16.66 -1.84 -10.24
N TRP A 108 16.23 -2.35 -9.09
CA TRP A 108 17.14 -2.90 -8.08
C TRP A 108 16.96 -4.40 -7.81
N SER A 109 15.89 -5.04 -8.28
CA SER A 109 15.53 -6.43 -7.91
C SER A 109 16.58 -7.48 -8.23
N ASP A 110 17.31 -7.30 -9.34
CA ASP A 110 18.29 -8.25 -9.87
C ASP A 110 19.74 -7.78 -9.63
N ASP A 111 19.92 -6.71 -8.86
CA ASP A 111 21.22 -6.14 -8.60
C ASP A 111 21.81 -6.66 -7.29
N GLU A 112 22.61 -7.72 -7.41
CA GLU A 112 23.32 -8.35 -6.29
C GLU A 112 24.73 -7.75 -6.07
N ARG A 113 25.10 -6.70 -6.81
CA ARG A 113 26.43 -6.08 -6.69
C ARG A 113 26.48 -5.16 -5.47
N PRO A 114 27.62 -5.14 -4.75
CA PRO A 114 27.83 -4.16 -3.68
C PRO A 114 27.57 -2.73 -4.17
N LEU A 115 27.03 -1.89 -3.29
CA LEU A 115 26.75 -0.49 -3.59
C LEU A 115 28.02 0.35 -3.50
N ASP A 116 28.26 1.14 -4.55
CA ASP A 116 29.09 2.33 -4.43
C ASP A 116 28.23 3.49 -3.87
N ALA A 117 28.91 4.58 -3.48
CA ALA A 117 28.27 5.71 -2.81
C ALA A 117 27.17 6.38 -3.67
N ASP A 118 27.36 6.46 -4.99
CA ASP A 118 26.42 7.09 -5.90
C ASP A 118 25.15 6.24 -6.04
N ARG A 119 25.32 4.92 -6.25
CA ARG A 119 24.19 3.99 -6.30
C ARG A 119 23.47 3.89 -4.97
N ALA A 120 24.20 3.97 -3.85
CA ALA A 120 23.58 3.99 -2.53
C ALA A 120 22.66 5.22 -2.40
N ALA A 121 23.12 6.41 -2.79
CA ALA A 121 22.30 7.62 -2.73
C ALA A 121 21.01 7.52 -3.59
N LEU A 122 21.10 6.91 -4.78
CA LEU A 122 19.94 6.68 -5.64
C LEU A 122 18.93 5.70 -5.02
N LEU A 123 19.40 4.54 -4.57
CA LEU A 123 18.56 3.54 -3.91
C LEU A 123 17.84 4.14 -2.70
N HIS A 124 18.54 4.93 -1.89
CA HIS A 124 17.96 5.58 -0.72
C HIS A 124 16.91 6.63 -1.10
N THR A 125 17.12 7.36 -2.18
CA THR A 125 16.12 8.31 -2.70
C THR A 125 14.85 7.58 -3.12
N ASP A 126 15.00 6.48 -3.87
CA ASP A 126 13.87 5.66 -4.32
C ASP A 126 13.09 5.04 -3.14
N LEU A 127 13.82 4.46 -2.17
CA LEU A 127 13.22 3.85 -0.98
C LEU A 127 12.58 4.88 -0.04
N SER A 128 13.17 6.06 0.10
CA SER A 128 12.59 7.13 0.93
C SER A 128 11.28 7.64 0.32
N ALA A 129 11.24 7.84 -1.00
CA ALA A 129 10.02 8.24 -1.69
C ALA A 129 8.90 7.19 -1.51
N PHE A 130 9.24 5.90 -1.61
CA PHE A 130 8.28 4.82 -1.32
C PHE A 130 7.84 4.82 0.15
N ALA A 131 8.77 4.94 1.09
CA ALA A 131 8.50 4.93 2.52
C ALA A 131 7.56 6.07 2.94
N GLU A 132 7.77 7.27 2.42
CA GLU A 132 6.90 8.43 2.63
C GLU A 132 5.48 8.17 2.09
N TYR A 133 5.38 7.60 0.88
CA TYR A 133 4.11 7.24 0.28
C TYR A 133 3.36 6.18 1.12
N ALA A 134 4.06 5.13 1.54
CA ALA A 134 3.54 4.06 2.39
C ALA A 134 3.06 4.59 3.75
N ALA A 135 3.81 5.50 4.37
CA ALA A 135 3.42 6.17 5.61
C ALA A 135 2.16 7.02 5.44
N GLY A 136 2.03 7.70 4.28
CA GLY A 136 0.83 8.44 3.91
C GLY A 136 -0.40 7.53 3.80
N VAL A 137 -0.27 6.39 3.09
CA VAL A 137 -1.36 5.40 2.98
C VAL A 137 -1.73 4.85 4.37
N ARG A 138 -0.74 4.49 5.19
CA ARG A 138 -0.96 4.00 6.56
C ARG A 138 -1.77 5.01 7.39
N SER A 139 -1.42 6.30 7.30
CA SER A 139 -2.12 7.39 8.00
C SER A 139 -3.57 7.55 7.52
N VAL A 140 -3.82 7.42 6.21
CA VAL A 140 -5.17 7.45 5.63
C VAL A 140 -6.02 6.29 6.15
N LEU A 141 -5.46 5.07 6.20
CA LEU A 141 -6.15 3.89 6.73
C LEU A 141 -6.43 4.03 8.22
N ALA A 142 -5.46 4.50 9.01
CA ALA A 142 -5.63 4.72 10.44
C ALA A 142 -6.76 5.71 10.74
N ARG A 143 -6.84 6.83 10.01
CA ARG A 143 -7.95 7.79 10.14
C ARG A 143 -9.29 7.19 9.76
N GLY A 144 -9.38 6.52 8.60
CA GLY A 144 -10.63 5.94 8.12
C GLY A 144 -11.13 4.75 8.93
N GLY A 145 -10.21 3.99 9.53
CA GLY A 145 -10.51 2.82 10.37
C GLY A 145 -10.70 3.14 11.85
N GLY A 146 -10.39 4.36 12.29
CA GLY A 146 -10.46 4.75 13.70
C GLY A 146 -9.30 4.20 14.55
N TRP A 147 -8.13 4.00 13.96
CA TRP A 147 -6.93 3.42 14.60
C TRP A 147 -5.81 4.44 14.84
N THR A 148 -6.11 5.74 14.80
CA THR A 148 -5.11 6.82 14.92
C THR A 148 -4.27 6.74 16.18
N ASP A 149 -4.89 6.38 17.31
CA ASP A 149 -4.19 6.23 18.60
C ASP A 149 -3.20 5.06 18.55
N ILE A 150 -3.58 3.96 17.88
CA ILE A 150 -2.70 2.80 17.67
C ILE A 150 -1.56 3.18 16.73
N ASP A 151 -1.87 3.91 15.65
CA ASP A 151 -0.89 4.39 14.66
C ASP A 151 0.20 5.28 15.26
N ALA A 152 -0.18 6.15 16.20
CA ALA A 152 0.75 6.99 16.94
C ALA A 152 1.72 6.15 17.79
N THR A 153 1.27 5.05 18.40
CA THR A 153 2.16 4.16 19.16
C THR A 153 3.12 3.36 18.27
N CYS A 154 2.69 3.01 17.06
CA CYS A 154 3.51 2.31 16.07
C CYS A 154 4.49 3.23 15.32
N ASN A 155 4.36 4.56 15.47
CA ASN A 155 5.27 5.54 14.90
C ASN A 155 5.57 6.66 15.89
N PRO A 156 6.52 6.47 16.82
CA PRO A 156 6.82 7.43 17.89
C PRO A 156 7.40 8.76 17.38
N MET A 157 7.66 8.91 16.08
CA MET A 157 8.19 10.12 15.45
C MET A 157 7.15 10.90 14.61
N ALA A 158 5.89 10.46 14.51
CA ALA A 158 4.86 11.26 13.84
C ALA A 158 4.45 12.45 14.72
N PRO A 159 4.37 13.69 14.19
CA PRO A 159 3.77 14.79 14.94
C PRO A 159 2.29 14.46 15.25
N PRO A 160 1.75 14.91 16.40
CA PRO A 160 0.35 14.70 16.71
C PRO A 160 -0.53 15.32 15.62
N ALA A 161 -1.56 14.60 15.20
CA ALA A 161 -2.59 15.15 14.33
C ALA A 161 -3.46 16.11 15.16
N ASP A 162 -3.46 17.39 14.79
CA ASP A 162 -4.40 18.40 15.31
C ASP A 162 -5.85 18.07 14.93
#